data_AF-A0AAU2GQR8-F1
#
_entry.id   AF-A0AAU2GQR8-F1
#
_cell.length_a   1.000
_cell.length_b   1.000
_cell.length_c   1.000
_cell.angle_alpha   90.00
_cell.angle_beta   90.00
_cell.angle_gamma   90.00
#
_symmetry.space_group_name_H-M   'P 1'
#
loop_
_entity.id
_entity.type
_entity.pdbx_description
1 polymer ?
#
loop_
_entity_poly.entity_id
_entity_poly.type
_entity_poly.pdbx_seq_one_letter_code
_entity_poly.pdbx_strand_id
1 'polypeptide(L)' 'MFDYVVGLSPEQAARWTTLVEESRPVLKSDGMEAVQALLAERGMSIIQAIAITRALLGHAETPLRVAIDIVATSKARQ' A
#
# COMPACT_ATOMS: atom_id res chain seq x y z
N MET A 1 5.02 2.33 -12.12
CA MET A 1 4.24 2.58 -10.88
C MET A 1 5.15 2.77 -9.68
N PHE A 2 6.17 1.93 -9.47
CA PHE A 2 7.15 2.07 -8.36
C PHE A 2 8.58 2.31 -8.83
N ASP A 3 8.75 2.77 -10.07
CA ASP A 3 10.02 3.07 -10.74
C ASP A 3 10.84 4.19 -10.06
N TYR A 4 10.20 5.02 -9.23
CA TYR A 4 10.87 6.05 -8.42
C TYR A 4 11.46 5.51 -7.10
N VAL A 5 11.19 4.26 -6.72
CA VAL A 5 11.67 3.68 -5.46
C VAL A 5 13.10 3.17 -5.65
N VAL A 6 14.07 3.90 -5.11
CA VAL A 6 15.49 3.54 -5.18
C VAL A 6 15.74 2.21 -4.47
N GLY A 7 16.43 1.29 -5.15
CA GLY A 7 16.77 -0.03 -4.61
C GLY A 7 15.69 -1.10 -4.75
N LEU A 8 14.53 -0.77 -5.33
CA LEU A 8 13.48 -1.74 -5.62
C LEU A 8 13.80 -2.50 -6.90
N SER A 9 13.92 -3.84 -6.83
CA SER A 9 14.11 -4.64 -8.04
C SER A 9 12.85 -4.63 -8.92
N PRO A 10 12.98 -4.80 -10.25
CA PRO A 10 11.82 -4.83 -11.14
C PRO A 10 10.77 -5.87 -10.75
N GLU A 11 11.20 -7.04 -10.26
CA GLU A 11 10.31 -8.09 -9.77
C GLU A 11 9.53 -7.68 -8.50
N GLN A 12 10.16 -6.91 -7.61
CA GLN A 12 9.48 -6.39 -6.43
C GLN A 12 8.49 -5.28 -6.82
N ALA A 13 8.88 -4.41 -7.76
CA ALA A 13 7.99 -3.40 -8.31
C ALA A 13 6.77 -4.01 -9.00
N ALA A 14 6.94 -5.11 -9.74
CA ALA A 14 5.85 -5.86 -10.35
C ALA A 14 4.92 -6.45 -9.28
N ARG A 15 5.48 -7.10 -8.26
CA ARG A 15 4.71 -7.64 -7.12
C ARG A 15 3.88 -6.56 -6.40
N TRP A 16 4.48 -5.40 -6.14
CA TRP A 16 3.75 -4.30 -5.50
C TRP A 16 2.65 -3.74 -6.41
N THR A 17 2.91 -3.66 -7.72
CA THR A 17 1.90 -3.23 -8.70
C THR A 17 0.71 -4.20 -8.70
N THR A 18 0.96 -5.51 -8.72
CA THR A 18 -0.09 -6.52 -8.61
C THR A 18 -0.91 -6.36 -7.33
N LEU A 19 -0.24 -6.14 -6.19
CA LEU A 19 -0.93 -5.92 -4.91
C LEU A 19 -1.77 -4.65 -4.89
N VAL A 20 -1.33 -3.57 -5.55
CA VAL A 20 -2.14 -2.36 -5.72
C VAL A 20 -3.41 -2.70 -6.50
N GLU A 21 -3.30 -3.39 -7.64
CA GLU A 21 -4.46 -3.73 -8.46
C GLU A 21 -5.44 -4.67 -7.75
N GLU A 22 -4.94 -5.64 -6.98
CA GLU A 22 -5.77 -6.52 -6.15
C GLU A 22 -6.41 -5.79 -4.96
N SER A 23 -5.78 -4.75 -4.44
CA SER A 23 -6.30 -3.95 -3.32
C SER A 23 -7.33 -2.91 -3.74
N ARG A 24 -7.37 -2.50 -5.01
CA ARG A 24 -8.37 -1.56 -5.54
C ARG A 24 -9.83 -1.99 -5.31
N PRO A 25 -10.25 -3.23 -5.64
CA PRO A 25 -11.62 -3.65 -5.38
C PRO A 25 -11.93 -3.71 -3.88
N VAL A 26 -10.98 -4.14 -3.04
CA VAL A 26 -11.14 -4.15 -1.57
C VAL A 26 -11.30 -2.74 -1.03
N LEU A 27 -10.48 -1.79 -1.50
CA LEU A 27 -10.61 -0.38 -1.12
C LEU A 27 -11.99 0.17 -1.49
N LYS A 28 -12.51 -0.19 -2.66
CA LYS A 28 -13.82 0.28 -3.13
C LYS A 28 -14.99 -0.34 -2.37
N SER A 29 -14.88 -1.60 -1.95
CA SER A 29 -15.94 -2.33 -1.24
C SER A 29 -15.92 -2.05 0.26
N ASP A 30 -14.75 -2.24 0.88
CA ASP A 30 -14.61 -2.44 2.33
C ASP A 30 -13.74 -1.35 2.97
N GLY A 31 -13.16 -0.47 2.15
CA GLY A 31 -12.38 0.68 2.61
C GLY A 31 -10.93 0.37 2.97
N MET A 32 -10.24 1.38 3.50
CA MET A 32 -8.79 1.33 3.69
C MET A 32 -8.35 0.38 4.81
N GLU A 33 -9.17 0.19 5.85
CA GLU A 33 -8.83 -0.72 6.95
C GLU A 33 -8.76 -2.18 6.47
N ALA A 34 -9.69 -2.57 5.59
CA ALA A 34 -9.68 -3.91 4.97
C ALA A 34 -8.46 -4.11 4.05
N VAL A 35 -8.01 -3.06 3.35
CA VAL A 35 -6.75 -3.10 2.59
C VAL A 35 -5.57 -3.34 3.53
N GLN A 36 -5.51 -2.68 4.69
CA GLN A 36 -4.42 -2.89 5.64
C GLN A 36 -4.41 -4.32 6.20
N ALA A 37 -5.58 -4.89 6.50
CA ALA A 37 -5.73 -6.28 6.91
C ALA A 37 -5.23 -7.25 5.83
N LEU A 38 -5.67 -7.09 4.58
CA LEU A 38 -5.22 -7.90 3.44
C LEU A 38 -3.69 -7.87 3.30
N LEU A 39 -3.10 -6.67 3.38
CA LEU A 39 -1.65 -6.51 3.23
C LEU A 39 -0.90 -7.10 4.44
N ALA A 40 -1.47 -7.08 5.64
CA ALA A 40 -0.90 -7.74 6.83
C ALA A 40 -0.95 -9.27 6.70
N GLU A 41 -2.08 -9.83 6.25
CA GLU A 41 -2.25 -11.27 5.98
C GLU A 41 -1.26 -11.78 4.94
N ARG A 42 -0.94 -10.95 3.93
CA ARG A 42 0.07 -11.26 2.91
C ARG A 42 1.52 -11.05 3.38
N GLY A 43 1.73 -10.74 4.66
CA GLY A 43 3.05 -10.57 5.26
C GLY A 43 3.79 -9.32 4.78
N MET A 44 3.08 -8.30 4.27
CA MET A 44 3.73 -7.07 3.83
C MET A 44 4.21 -6.26 5.02
N SER A 45 5.45 -5.80 4.94
CA SER A 45 6.03 -4.90 5.96
C SER A 45 5.32 -3.55 6.00
N ILE A 46 5.50 -2.79 7.08
CA ILE A 46 4.95 -1.44 7.22
C ILE A 46 5.40 -0.52 6.07
N ILE A 47 6.66 -0.61 5.64
CA ILE A 47 7.19 0.21 4.53
C ILE A 47 6.48 -0.15 3.22
N GLN A 48 6.29 -1.44 2.96
CA GLN A 48 5.55 -1.92 1.78
C GLN A 48 4.09 -1.47 1.82
N ALA A 49 3.45 -1.57 2.98
CA ALA A 49 2.10 -1.11 3.21
C ALA A 49 1.94 0.39 2.90
N ILE A 50 2.87 1.22 3.37
CA ILE A 50 2.87 2.67 3.10
C ILE A 50 2.97 2.94 1.60
N ALA A 51 3.88 2.26 0.91
CA ALA A 51 4.07 2.44 -0.53
C ALA A 51 2.81 2.07 -1.33
N ILE A 52 2.20 0.92 -1.02
CA ILE A 52 0.97 0.44 -1.65
C ILE A 52 -0.21 1.36 -1.33
N THR A 53 -0.37 1.77 -0.08
CA THR A 53 -1.41 2.71 0.36
C THR A 53 -1.30 4.04 -0.37
N ARG A 54 -0.09 4.59 -0.50
CA ARG A 54 0.15 5.83 -1.24
C ARG A 54 -0.15 5.68 -2.73
N ALA A 55 0.12 4.51 -3.32
CA ALA A 55 -0.21 4.24 -4.72
C ALA A 55 -1.72 4.13 -4.94
N LEU A 56 -2.45 3.52 -4.01
CA LEU A 56 -3.92 3.42 -4.05
C LEU A 56 -4.61 4.79 -3.97
N LEU A 57 -4.06 5.72 -3.20
CA LEU A 57 -4.58 7.07 -3.02
C LEU A 57 -4.14 8.07 -4.12
N GLY A 58 -3.34 7.62 -5.09
CA GLY A 58 -2.76 8.49 -6.11
C GLY A 58 -1.42 9.07 -5.66
N HIS A 59 -0.33 8.51 -6.20
CA HIS A 59 1.04 8.77 -5.71
C HIS A 59 1.46 10.25 -5.78
N ALA A 60 1.06 10.95 -6.83
CA ALA A 60 1.41 12.35 -7.07
C ALA A 60 0.60 13.32 -6.18
N GLU A 61 -0.63 12.94 -5.84
CA GLU A 61 -1.58 13.79 -5.12
C GLU A 61 -1.51 13.56 -3.60
N THR A 62 -0.99 12.40 -3.18
CA THR A 62 -0.92 11.99 -1.78
C THR A 62 0.48 12.21 -1.19
N PRO A 63 0.64 13.11 -0.20
CA PRO A 63 1.88 13.24 0.55
C PRO A 63 2.25 11.95 1.27
N LEU A 64 3.55 11.63 1.36
CA LEU A 64 4.03 10.42 2.05
C LEU A 64 3.55 10.35 3.51
N ARG A 65 3.49 11.48 4.21
CA ARG A 65 3.01 11.57 5.60
C ARG A 65 1.58 11.03 5.73
N VAL A 66 0.68 11.35 4.79
CA VAL A 66 -0.71 10.88 4.83
C VAL A 66 -0.77 9.35 4.76
N ALA A 67 0.03 8.74 3.88
CA ALA A 67 0.09 7.28 3.80
C ALA A 67 0.71 6.64 5.05
N ILE A 68 1.71 7.29 5.66
CA ILE A 68 2.28 6.86 6.94
C ILE A 68 1.21 6.87 8.03
N ASP A 69 0.48 7.97 8.16
CA ASP A 69 -0.50 8.14 9.24
C ASP A 69 -1.62 7.10 9.11
N ILE A 70 -2.14 6.86 7.90
CA ILE A 70 -3.14 5.82 7.64
C ILE A 70 -2.66 4.44 8.10
N VAL A 71 -1.43 4.05 7.74
CA VAL A 71 -0.88 2.73 8.12
C VAL A 71 -0.60 2.67 9.61
N ALA A 72 -0.07 3.74 10.20
CA ALA A 72 0.28 3.82 11.63
C ALA A 72 -0.95 3.79 12.55
N THR A 73 -2.09 4.32 12.10
CA THR A 73 -3.34 4.31 12.88
C THR A 73 -4.26 3.12 12.56
N SER A 74 -3.87 2.25 11.64
CA SER A 74 -4.68 1.06 11.30
C SER A 74 -4.64 0.03 12.42
N LYS A 75 -5.82 -0.45 12.83
CA LYS A 75 -5.97 -1.50 13.84
C LYS A 75 -5.43 -2.84 13.33
N ALA A 76 -5.50 -3.08 12.02
CA ALA A 76 -4.92 -4.26 11.40
C ALA A 76 -3.38 -4.29 11.41
N ARG A 77 -2.73 -3.19 11.85
CA ARG A 77 -1.27 -3.02 11.90
C ARG A 77 -0.71 -2.85 13.31
N GLN A 78 -1.56 -2.84 14.33
CA GLN A 78 -1.17 -2.82 15.76
C GLN A 78 -1.04 -4.24 16.30
#